data_AF-A0A9P9WL04-F1
#
_entry.id   AF-A0A9P9WL04-F1
#
_cell.length_a   1.000
_cell.length_b   1.000
_cell.length_c   1.000
_cell.angle_alpha   90.00
_cell.angle_beta   90.00
_cell.angle_gamma   90.00
#
_symmetry.space_group_name_H-M   'P 1'
#
loop_
_entity.id
_entity.type
_entity.pdbx_description
1 polymer ?
#
loop_
_entity_poly.entity_id
_entity_poly.type
_entity_poly.pdbx_seq_one_letter_code
_entity_poly.pdbx_strand_id
1 'polypeptide(L)' 'MSPPNYAPFVFSRDYTMDLTMITQAQIIVQVRMEAGFTLQDLLTAAQDGAAGLPMGTLGRIWYHALVFTCKERLEKSRL' A
#
# COMPACT_ATOMS: atom_id res chain seq x y z
N MET A 1 12.11 -9.15 -14.83
CA MET A 1 11.32 -8.09 -15.50
C MET A 1 11.04 -7.03 -14.46
N SER A 2 11.50 -5.80 -14.65
CA SER A 2 11.10 -4.69 -13.78
C SER A 2 9.62 -4.38 -14.04
N PRO A 3 8.79 -4.17 -13.01
CA PRO A 3 7.42 -3.77 -13.22
C PRO A 3 7.38 -2.47 -14.04
N PRO A 4 6.33 -2.25 -14.85
CA PRO A 4 6.16 -1.00 -15.59
C PRO A 4 6.25 0.19 -14.62
N ASN A 5 6.75 1.32 -15.11
CA ASN A 5 7.13 2.53 -14.37
C ASN A 5 5.92 3.29 -13.76
N TYR A 6 4.99 2.56 -13.15
CA TYR A 6 3.83 3.09 -12.42
C TYR A 6 4.15 3.16 -10.94
N ALA A 7 3.77 4.27 -10.31
CA ALA A 7 3.80 4.39 -8.85
C ALA A 7 3.04 3.20 -8.22
N PRO A 8 3.65 2.45 -7.27
CA PRO A 8 3.04 1.25 -6.69
C PRO A 8 1.67 1.51 -6.05
N PHE A 9 1.46 2.72 -5.51
CA PHE A 9 0.21 3.17 -4.94
C PHE A 9 -0.14 4.57 -5.44
N VAL A 10 -1.42 4.79 -5.76
CA VAL A 10 -1.95 6.10 -6.12
C VAL A 10 -3.30 6.27 -5.44
N PHE A 11 -3.38 7.12 -4.40
CA PHE A 11 -4.59 7.30 -3.59
C PHE A 11 -5.83 7.60 -4.43
N SER A 12 -5.76 8.52 -5.40
CA SER A 12 -6.91 8.92 -6.23
C SER A 12 -7.45 7.83 -7.15
N ARG A 13 -6.63 6.83 -7.48
CA ARG A 13 -7.01 5.71 -8.35
C ARG A 13 -7.42 4.48 -7.54
N ASP A 14 -6.69 4.24 -6.46
CA ASP A 14 -6.75 2.98 -5.75
C ASP A 14 -7.77 3.06 -4.59
N TYR A 15 -8.19 4.24 -4.13
CA TYR A 15 -9.18 4.44 -3.06
C TYR A 15 -10.63 4.25 -3.50
N THR A 16 -11.40 3.44 -2.75
CA THR A 16 -12.83 3.23 -2.95
C THR A 16 -13.58 3.45 -1.63
N MET A 17 -14.76 4.09 -1.68
CA MET A 17 -15.51 4.46 -0.47
C MET A 17 -16.39 3.32 0.09
N ASP A 18 -16.58 2.26 -0.66
CA ASP A 18 -17.44 1.12 -0.35
C ASP A 18 -16.77 0.05 0.53
N LEU A 19 -15.45 0.11 0.69
CA LEU A 19 -14.66 -0.83 1.47
C LEU A 19 -14.03 -0.16 2.69
N THR A 20 -13.85 -0.94 3.75
CA THR A 20 -13.03 -0.47 4.87
C THR A 20 -11.60 -0.27 4.40
N MET A 21 -10.92 0.73 4.98
CA MET A 21 -9.58 1.13 4.55
C MET A 21 -8.55 -0.02 4.66
N ILE A 22 -8.68 -0.87 5.68
CA ILE A 22 -7.82 -2.05 5.87
C ILE A 22 -8.13 -3.13 4.84
N THR A 23 -9.41 -3.44 4.60
CA THR A 23 -9.79 -4.43 3.57
C THR A 23 -9.28 -4.02 2.20
N GLN A 24 -9.44 -2.74 1.85
CA GLN A 24 -8.97 -2.21 0.58
C GLN A 24 -7.44 -2.25 0.48
N ALA A 25 -6.73 -1.88 1.55
CA ALA A 25 -5.27 -1.99 1.61
C ALA A 25 -4.78 -3.43 1.39
N GLN A 26 -5.46 -4.42 2.01
CA GLN A 26 -5.17 -5.84 1.82
C GLN A 26 -5.33 -6.30 0.36
N ILE A 27 -6.41 -5.87 -0.30
CA ILE A 27 -6.68 -6.18 -1.71
C ILE A 27 -5.61 -5.55 -2.60
N ILE A 28 -5.30 -4.27 -2.43
CA ILE A 28 -4.36 -3.58 -3.32
C ILE A 28 -2.94 -4.11 -3.14
N VAL A 29 -2.51 -4.37 -1.90
CA VAL A 29 -1.19 -4.99 -1.66
C VAL A 29 -1.11 -6.34 -2.38
N GLN A 30 -2.17 -7.16 -2.33
CA GLN A 30 -2.22 -8.42 -3.07
C GLN A 30 -2.11 -8.20 -4.59
N VAL A 31 -2.91 -7.30 -5.17
CA VAL A 31 -2.88 -6.97 -6.60
C VAL A 31 -1.51 -6.49 -7.05
N ARG A 32 -0.81 -5.69 -6.24
CA ARG A 32 0.54 -5.22 -6.59
C ARG A 32 1.59 -6.31 -6.47
N MET A 33 1.48 -7.21 -5.50
CA MET A 33 2.35 -8.39 -5.43
C MET A 33 2.18 -9.28 -6.67
N GLU A 34 0.93 -9.50 -7.12
CA GLU A 34 0.63 -10.26 -8.35
C GLU A 34 1.16 -9.56 -9.61
N ALA A 35 1.26 -8.23 -9.59
CA ALA A 35 1.91 -7.44 -10.64
C ALA A 35 3.46 -7.45 -10.59
N GLY A 36 4.05 -8.18 -9.64
CA GLY A 36 5.50 -8.41 -9.55
C GLY A 36 6.26 -7.48 -8.60
N PHE A 37 5.57 -6.66 -7.79
CA PHE A 37 6.22 -5.86 -6.76
C PHE A 37 6.55 -6.70 -5.52
N THR A 38 7.70 -6.47 -4.90
CA THR A 38 8.02 -7.13 -3.62
C THR A 38 7.31 -6.42 -2.46
N LEU A 39 7.04 -7.15 -1.37
CA LEU A 39 6.47 -6.54 -0.15
C LEU A 39 7.34 -5.41 0.41
N GLN A 40 8.66 -5.50 0.23
CA GLN A 40 9.60 -4.47 0.68
C GLN A 40 9.45 -3.18 -0.14
N ASP A 41 9.36 -3.30 -1.48
CA ASP A 41 9.14 -2.15 -2.35
C ASP A 41 7.79 -1.47 -2.07
N LEU A 42 6.76 -2.28 -1.83
CA LEU A 42 5.43 -1.78 -1.44
C LEU A 42 5.49 -1.06 -0.09
N LEU A 43 6.17 -1.62 0.91
CA LEU A 43 6.32 -0.97 2.21
C LEU A 43 7.01 0.40 2.06
N THR A 44 8.11 0.47 1.32
CA THR A 44 8.82 1.73 1.06
C THR A 44 7.92 2.73 0.35
N ALA A 45 7.22 2.33 -0.73
CA ALA A 45 6.32 3.22 -1.45
C ALA A 45 5.16 3.74 -0.58
N ALA A 46 4.61 2.91 0.30
CA ALA A 46 3.55 3.33 1.22
C ALA A 46 4.07 4.32 2.28
N GLN A 47 5.30 4.12 2.77
CA GLN A 47 5.94 5.04 3.71
C GLN A 47 6.23 6.40 3.07
N ASP A 48 6.76 6.40 1.84
CA ASP A 48 7.01 7.63 1.08
C ASP A 48 5.70 8.37 0.79
N GLY A 49 4.65 7.64 0.40
CA GLY A 49 3.31 8.21 0.20
C GLY A 49 2.71 8.83 1.47
N ALA A 50 2.89 8.20 2.63
CA ALA A 50 2.45 8.76 3.91
C ALA A 50 3.25 10.01 4.31
N ALA A 51 4.56 10.01 4.05
CA ALA A 51 5.45 11.13 4.37
C ALA A 51 5.18 12.36 3.47
N GLY A 52 4.76 12.13 2.22
CA GLY A 52 4.42 13.19 1.26
C GLY A 52 3.09 13.90 1.53
N LEU A 53 2.33 13.52 2.56
CA LEU A 53 1.01 14.09 2.85
C LEU A 53 0.91 14.75 4.24
N PRO A 54 0.13 15.84 4.36
CA PRO A 54 -0.15 16.46 5.65
C PRO A 54 -0.79 15.49 6.65
N MET A 55 -0.51 15.71 7.94
CA MET A 55 -1.12 14.95 9.03
C MET A 55 -2.65 15.06 9.00
N GLY A 56 -3.33 13.96 9.32
CA GLY A 56 -4.80 13.92 9.42
C GLY A 56 -5.56 13.88 8.08
N THR A 57 -4.86 13.90 6.93
CA THR A 57 -5.52 13.74 5.63
C THR A 57 -5.95 12.29 5.39
N LEU A 58 -7.07 12.11 4.70
CA LEU A 58 -7.58 10.78 4.35
C LEU A 58 -6.54 9.95 3.59
N GLY A 59 -5.81 10.59 2.64
CA GLY A 59 -4.74 9.95 1.90
C GLY A 59 -3.62 9.42 2.80
N ARG A 60 -3.25 10.17 3.85
CA ARG A 60 -2.23 9.71 4.81
C ARG A 60 -2.71 8.53 5.64
N ILE A 61 -3.96 8.57 6.11
CA ILE A 61 -4.57 7.44 6.85
C ILE A 61 -4.58 6.18 5.96
N TRP A 62 -4.90 6.34 4.67
CA TRP A 62 -4.88 5.25 3.70
C TRP A 62 -3.48 4.67 3.48
N TYR A 63 -2.45 5.51 3.30
CA TYR A 63 -1.07 5.01 3.21
C TYR A 63 -0.62 4.31 4.49
N HIS A 64 -1.07 4.76 5.68
CA HIS A 64 -0.80 4.03 6.92
C HIS A 64 -1.47 2.64 6.97
N ALA A 65 -2.67 2.49 6.41
CA ALA A 65 -3.31 1.18 6.27
C ALA A 65 -2.50 0.24 5.36
N LEU A 66 -1.91 0.76 4.27
CA LEU A 66 -1.00 0.02 3.41
C LEU A 66 0.30 -0.36 4.14
N VAL A 67 0.90 0.56 4.87
CA VAL A 67 2.11 0.29 5.69
C VAL A 67 1.84 -0.81 6.70
N PHE A 68 0.72 -0.73 7.44
CA PHE A 68 0.33 -1.75 8.40
C PHE A 68 0.18 -3.12 7.73
N THR A 69 -0.56 -3.17 6.62
CA THR A 69 -0.80 -4.41 5.86
C THR A 69 0.51 -5.04 5.37
N CYS A 70 1.44 -4.24 4.84
CA CYS A 70 2.74 -4.74 4.37
C CYS A 70 3.57 -5.31 5.51
N LYS A 71 3.62 -4.62 6.67
CA LYS A 71 4.34 -5.10 7.86
C LYS A 71 3.76 -6.41 8.39
N GLU A 72 2.44 -6.49 8.51
CA GLU A 72 1.75 -7.70 8.98
C GLU A 72 2.06 -8.91 8.08
N ARG A 73 2.07 -8.72 6.75
CA ARG A 73 2.43 -9.79 5.80
C ARG A 73 3.90 -10.18 5.89
N LEU A 74 4.81 -9.21 6.00
CA LEU A 74 6.24 -9.48 6.18
C LEU A 74 6.52 -10.27 7.45
N GLU A 75 5.82 -9.97 8.55
CA GLU A 75 5.91 -10.73 9.80
C GLU A 75 5.41 -12.17 9.63
N LYS A 76 4.27 -12.36 8.94
CA LYS A 76 3.74 -13.70 8.63
C LYS A 76 4.66 -14.54 7.76
N SER A 77 5.39 -13.95 6.82
CA SER A 77 6.35 -14.67 5.96
C SER A 77 7.64 -15.09 6.68
N ARG A 78 7.89 -14.61 7.91
CA ARG A 78 9.04 -15.00 8.74
C ARG A 78 8.75 -16.17 9.68
N LEU A 79 7.48 -16.55 9.81
CA LEU A 79 6.98 -17.68 10.60
C LEU A 79 6.76 -18.89 9.70
#